data_AF-A0A6B9VBU5-F1
#
_entry.id   AF-A0A6B9VBU5-F1
#
_cell.length_a   1.000
_cell.length_b   1.000
_cell.length_c   1.000
_cell.angle_alpha   90.00
_cell.angle_beta   90.00
_cell.angle_gamma   90.00
#
_symmetry.space_group_name_H-M   'P 1'
#
loop_
_entity.id
_entity.type
_entity.pdbx_description
1 polymer ?
#
loop_
_entity_poly.entity_id
_entity_poly.type
_entity_poly.pdbx_seq_one_letter_code
_entity_poly.pdbx_strand_id
1 'polypeptide(L)'
;MSAPLSPPAANLSTKGYSDLLAEHPSGVYFGWAGLSSRDVFKMVMSIGWNPYFDNKEKTIGPWILHKFDEDFYGKELRLIIVGYIRPEANFPSLESLISKIHEDDEIAEKALELPLCWDDDHAFIELTL
;
A
#
# COMPACT_ATOMS: atom_id res chain seq x y z
N MET A 1 11.28 18.71 0.63
CA MET A 1 11.29 18.52 -0.84
C MET A 1 11.23 17.02 -1.08
N SER A 2 10.02 16.53 -1.29
CA SER A 2 9.67 15.11 -1.45
C SER A 2 10.14 14.62 -2.82
N ALA A 3 10.65 13.39 -2.88
CA ALA A 3 11.22 12.76 -4.07
C ALA A 3 10.19 12.65 -5.22
N PRO A 4 10.62 12.51 -6.50
CA PRO A 4 9.74 12.64 -7.65
C PRO A 4 8.67 11.54 -7.70
N LEU A 5 7.45 11.99 -8.02
CA LEU A 5 6.18 11.28 -8.14
C LEU A 5 6.13 10.29 -9.32
N SER A 6 7.03 9.32 -9.33
CA SER A 6 6.78 8.03 -9.99
C SER A 6 6.55 7.05 -8.86
N PRO A 7 5.34 6.49 -8.64
CA PRO A 7 5.20 5.46 -7.64
C PRO A 7 6.15 4.33 -8.05
N PRO A 8 7.18 3.99 -7.26
CA PRO A 8 7.77 2.68 -7.37
C PRO A 8 6.72 1.76 -6.75
N ALA A 9 5.63 1.54 -7.47
CA ALA A 9 4.76 0.42 -7.20
C ALA A 9 5.66 -0.78 -7.45
N ALA A 10 6.31 -1.26 -6.38
CA ALA A 10 6.88 -2.58 -6.38
C ALA A 10 5.70 -3.47 -6.75
N ASN A 11 5.68 -3.95 -8.00
CA ASN A 11 4.71 -4.95 -8.44
C ASN A 11 5.08 -6.21 -7.67
N LEU A 12 4.59 -6.28 -6.44
CA LEU A 12 4.86 -7.40 -5.55
C LEU A 12 4.27 -8.64 -6.21
N SER A 13 5.06 -9.71 -6.25
CA SER A 13 4.55 -11.01 -6.67
C SER A 13 3.46 -11.43 -5.68
N THR A 14 2.21 -11.39 -6.11
CA THR A 14 1.03 -11.83 -5.34
C THR A 14 0.90 -13.36 -5.33
N LYS A 15 1.89 -14.09 -5.84
CA LYS A 15 1.92 -15.55 -5.93
C LYS A 15 1.71 -16.17 -4.54
N GLY A 16 0.55 -16.80 -4.34
CA GLY A 16 0.13 -17.39 -3.07
C GLY A 16 -0.94 -16.58 -2.31
N TYR A 17 -1.19 -15.33 -2.74
CA TYR A 17 -2.16 -14.42 -2.14
C TYR A 17 -3.25 -13.98 -3.12
N SER A 18 -3.28 -14.51 -4.35
CA SER A 18 -4.26 -14.15 -5.38
C SER A 18 -5.71 -14.32 -4.90
N ASP A 19 -6.03 -15.42 -4.21
CA ASP A 19 -7.38 -15.66 -3.68
C ASP A 19 -7.76 -14.66 -2.58
N LEU A 20 -6.83 -14.39 -1.64
CA LEU A 20 -7.01 -13.41 -0.58
C LEU A 20 -7.25 -12.00 -1.15
N LEU A 21 -6.44 -11.59 -2.14
CA LEU A 21 -6.59 -10.28 -2.78
C LEU A 21 -7.86 -10.20 -3.63
N ALA A 22 -8.29 -11.30 -4.23
CA ALA A 22 -9.53 -11.35 -5.01
C ALA A 22 -10.75 -10.98 -4.16
N GLU A 23 -10.78 -11.39 -2.89
CA GLU A 23 -11.86 -11.09 -1.94
C GLU A 23 -11.89 -9.63 -1.46
N HIS A 24 -10.76 -8.91 -1.51
CA HIS A 24 -10.68 -7.52 -1.05
C HIS A 24 -11.15 -6.54 -2.14
N PRO A 25 -12.00 -5.54 -1.86
CA PRO A 25 -12.39 -4.53 -2.85
C PRO A 25 -11.18 -3.82 -3.49
N SER A 26 -11.24 -3.50 -4.78
CA SER A 26 -10.21 -2.64 -5.37
C SER A 26 -10.31 -1.22 -4.79
N GLY A 27 -9.17 -0.63 -4.46
CA GLY A 27 -9.11 0.70 -3.88
C GLY A 27 -7.84 0.97 -3.10
N VAL A 28 -7.92 1.97 -2.24
CA VAL A 28 -6.81 2.43 -1.41
C VAL A 28 -7.02 2.00 0.04
N TYR A 29 -5.98 1.42 0.61
CA TYR A 29 -5.88 0.88 1.95
C TYR A 29 -4.76 1.59 2.72
N PHE A 30 -4.76 1.43 4.04
CA PHE A 30 -3.65 1.88 4.89
C PHE A 30 -3.27 0.79 5.91
N GLY A 31 -2.04 0.91 6.41
CA GLY A 31 -1.55 0.03 7.46
C GLY A 31 -0.05 0.17 7.68
N TRP A 32 0.61 -0.94 7.96
CA TRP A 32 2.01 -0.98 8.36
C TRP A 32 2.86 -1.75 7.35
N ALA A 33 4.09 -1.28 7.17
CA ALA A 33 5.11 -1.89 6.33
C ALA A 33 6.34 -2.17 7.19
N GLY A 34 6.72 -3.45 7.29
CA GLY A 34 7.94 -3.89 7.95
C GLY A 34 9.05 -4.10 6.93
N LEU A 35 10.17 -3.40 7.11
CA LEU A 35 11.41 -3.64 6.35
C LEU A 35 12.45 -4.23 7.30
N SER A 36 13.00 -5.39 6.93
CA SER A 36 13.92 -6.14 7.79
C SER A 36 13.32 -6.49 9.16
N SER A 37 14.17 -6.82 10.15
CA SER A 37 13.71 -7.36 11.44
C SER A 37 13.20 -6.33 12.45
N ARG A 38 13.41 -5.02 12.22
CA ARG A 38 13.15 -4.00 13.27
C ARG A 38 12.41 -2.76 12.81
N ASP A 39 12.44 -2.43 11.53
CA ASP A 39 11.88 -1.15 11.08
C ASP A 39 10.45 -1.33 10.60
N VAL A 40 9.53 -0.60 11.23
CA VAL A 40 8.10 -0.60 10.91
C VAL A 40 7.67 0.83 10.57
N PHE A 41 6.99 0.98 9.45
CA PHE A 41 6.61 2.26 8.88
C PHE A 41 5.11 2.29 8.58
N LYS A 42 4.50 3.47 8.65
CA LYS A 42 3.16 3.70 8.12
C LYS A 42 3.18 3.56 6.60
N MET A 43 2.07 3.12 6.04
CA MET A 43 1.95 2.87 4.61
C MET A 43 0.52 3.07 4.12
N VAL A 44 0.40 3.56 2.89
CA VAL A 44 -0.82 3.44 2.07
C VAL A 44 -0.59 2.43 0.95
N MET A 45 -1.62 1.74 0.51
CA MET A 45 -1.49 0.73 -0.54
C MET A 45 -2.67 0.76 -1.48
N SER A 46 -2.40 0.72 -2.78
CA SER A 46 -3.43 0.42 -3.78
C SER A 46 -3.56 -1.09 -3.96
N ILE A 47 -4.80 -1.57 -4.07
CA ILE A 47 -5.13 -2.91 -4.57
C ILE A 47 -6.01 -2.72 -5.79
N GLY A 48 -5.62 -3.25 -6.94
CA GLY A 48 -6.32 -2.99 -8.20
C GLY A 48 -6.05 -4.06 -9.25
N TRP A 49 -6.82 -4.04 -10.33
CA TRP A 49 -6.60 -4.96 -11.45
C TRP A 49 -5.53 -4.41 -12.38
N ASN A 50 -4.61 -5.27 -12.82
CA ASN A 50 -3.58 -4.88 -13.76
C ASN A 50 -3.97 -5.26 -15.21
N PRO A 51 -4.21 -4.28 -16.11
CA PRO A 51 -4.59 -4.53 -17.49
C PRO A 51 -3.52 -5.28 -18.30
N TYR A 52 -2.25 -5.21 -17.89
CA TYR A 52 -1.13 -5.89 -18.54
C TYR A 52 -1.07 -7.39 -18.24
N PHE A 53 -1.81 -7.87 -17.23
CA PHE A 53 -1.94 -9.29 -16.89
C PHE A 53 -3.34 -9.83 -17.20
N ASP A 54 -3.97 -9.32 -18.27
CA ASP A 54 -5.33 -9.66 -18.70
C ASP A 54 -6.40 -9.47 -17.58
N ASN A 55 -6.14 -8.64 -16.57
CA ASN A 55 -6.95 -8.53 -15.36
C ASN A 55 -7.25 -9.90 -14.70
N LYS A 56 -6.32 -10.85 -14.78
CA LYS A 56 -6.50 -12.18 -14.14
C LYS A 56 -6.21 -12.16 -12.66
N GLU A 57 -5.33 -11.26 -12.23
CA GLU A 57 -4.93 -11.11 -10.83
C GLU A 57 -4.92 -9.63 -10.45
N LYS A 58 -5.29 -9.36 -9.20
CA LYS A 58 -5.07 -8.05 -8.60
C LYS A 58 -3.60 -7.87 -8.27
N THR A 59 -3.12 -6.66 -8.48
CA THR A 59 -1.81 -6.20 -8.04
C THR A 59 -1.95 -5.29 -6.85
N ILE A 60 -0.87 -5.20 -6.08
CA ILE A 60 -0.76 -4.29 -4.95
C ILE A 60 0.39 -3.32 -5.19
N GLY A 61 0.19 -2.08 -4.76
CA GLY A 61 1.19 -1.01 -4.85
C GLY A 61 1.34 -0.33 -3.49
N PRO A 62 2.22 -0.83 -2.59
CA PRO A 62 2.47 -0.17 -1.33
C PRO A 62 3.30 1.11 -1.52
N TRP A 63 2.96 2.14 -0.76
CA TRP A 63 3.66 3.40 -0.64
C TRP A 63 3.97 3.62 0.85
N ILE A 64 5.25 3.45 1.19
CA ILE A 64 5.72 3.58 2.56
C ILE A 64 5.89 5.07 2.86
N LEU A 65 5.24 5.53 3.94
CA LEU A 65 5.27 6.92 4.38
C LEU A 65 6.57 7.23 5.14
N HIS A 66 7.69 6.99 4.47
CA HIS A 66 9.03 7.22 4.98
C HIS A 66 9.98 7.59 3.83
N LYS A 67 10.87 8.54 4.09
CA LYS A 67 11.91 8.90 3.14
C LYS A 67 13.14 8.02 3.37
N PHE A 68 13.39 7.10 2.45
CA PHE A 68 14.61 6.30 2.45
C PHE A 68 15.77 7.06 1.81
N ASP A 69 16.97 6.86 2.36
CA ASP A 69 18.22 7.37 1.78
C ASP A 69 18.75 6.47 0.65
N GLU A 70 18.33 5.20 0.64
CA GLU A 70 18.73 4.17 -0.33
C GLU A 70 17.53 3.32 -0.73
N ASP A 71 17.58 2.75 -1.95
CA ASP A 71 16.59 1.78 -2.40
C ASP A 71 16.68 0.46 -1.60
N PHE A 72 15.55 -0.24 -1.46
CA PHE A 72 15.45 -1.49 -0.71
C PHE A 72 15.08 -2.70 -1.58
N TYR A 73 15.38 -2.66 -2.89
CA TYR A 73 15.16 -3.80 -3.79
C TYR A 73 15.85 -5.08 -3.29
N GLY A 74 15.15 -6.21 -3.38
CA GLY A 74 15.63 -7.51 -2.92
C GLY A 74 15.61 -7.70 -1.39
N LYS A 75 15.12 -6.73 -0.63
CA LYS A 75 14.82 -6.90 0.80
C LYS A 75 13.38 -7.35 0.98
N GLU A 76 13.13 -8.22 1.95
CA GLU A 76 11.79 -8.63 2.34
C GLU A 76 10.98 -7.46 2.93
N LEU A 77 9.74 -7.30 2.45
CA LEU A 77 8.79 -6.26 2.87
C LEU A 77 7.48 -6.91 3.30
N ARG A 78 7.20 -6.88 4.60
CA ARG A 78 5.98 -7.44 5.19
C ARG A 78 4.93 -6.37 5.34
N LEU A 79 3.68 -6.68 4.99
CA LEU A 79 2.59 -5.70 5.00
C LEU A 79 1.49 -6.11 5.97
N ILE A 80 0.89 -5.13 6.62
CA ILE A 80 -0.31 -5.30 7.43
C ILE A 80 -1.33 -4.30 6.94
N ILE A 81 -2.51 -4.77 6.53
CA ILE A 81 -3.62 -3.89 6.18
C ILE A 81 -4.44 -3.67 7.46
N VAL A 82 -4.64 -2.41 7.82
CA VAL A 82 -5.44 -2.01 8.99
C VAL A 82 -6.82 -1.54 8.57
N GLY A 83 -6.93 -0.85 7.43
CA GLY A 83 -8.22 -0.34 6.98
C GLY A 83 -8.26 0.10 5.53
N TYR A 84 -9.47 0.43 5.10
CA TYR A 84 -9.79 0.87 3.74
C TYR A 84 -10.13 2.36 3.75
N ILE A 85 -9.55 3.12 2.81
CA ILE A 85 -9.77 4.56 2.66
C ILE A 85 -10.90 4.82 1.66
N ARG A 86 -10.77 4.30 0.43
CA ARG A 86 -11.67 4.64 -0.68
C ARG A 86 -11.55 3.69 -1.88
N PRO A 87 -12.56 3.66 -2.77
CA PRO A 87 -12.44 2.93 -4.04
C PRO A 87 -11.46 3.57 -5.00
N GLU A 88 -11.10 2.82 -6.05
CA GLU A 88 -10.41 3.36 -7.23
C GLU A 88 -11.23 4.50 -7.85
N ALA A 89 -10.53 5.52 -8.35
CA ALA A 89 -11.15 6.69 -8.94
C ALA A 89 -10.38 7.10 -10.19
N ASN A 90 -11.12 7.58 -11.20
CA ASN A 90 -10.54 8.21 -12.37
C ASN A 90 -10.28 9.69 -12.07
N PHE A 91 -9.11 10.18 -12.45
CA PHE A 91 -8.70 11.55 -12.22
C PHE A 91 -8.61 12.30 -13.56
N PRO A 92 -9.25 13.48 -13.69
CA PRO A 92 -9.22 14.25 -14.93
C PRO A 92 -7.85 14.89 -15.22
N SER A 93 -6.96 14.97 -14.23
CA SER A 93 -5.61 15.50 -14.37
C SER A 93 -4.62 14.85 -13.40
N LEU A 94 -3.33 14.92 -13.74
CA LEU A 94 -2.24 14.46 -12.85
C LEU A 94 -2.26 15.22 -11.51
N GLU A 95 -2.56 16.52 -11.52
CA GLU A 95 -2.66 17.31 -10.29
C GLU A 95 -3.78 16.81 -9.37
N SER A 96 -4.94 16.47 -9.93
CA SER A 96 -6.05 15.92 -9.14
C SER A 96 -5.73 14.54 -8.55
N LEU A 97 -4.95 13.73 -9.27
CA LEU A 97 -4.43 12.45 -8.75
C LEU A 97 -3.45 12.69 -7.60
N ILE A 98 -2.47 13.57 -7.77
CA ILE A 98 -1.46 13.88 -6.73
C ILE A 98 -2.15 14.44 -5.48
N SER A 99 -3.09 15.38 -5.65
CA SER A 99 -3.86 15.93 -4.53
C SER A 99 -4.57 14.82 -3.76
N LYS A 100 -5.16 13.85 -4.46
CA LYS A 100 -5.85 12.74 -3.81
C LYS A 100 -4.90 11.80 -3.09
N ILE A 101 -3.73 11.52 -3.65
CA ILE A 101 -2.71 10.70 -2.99
C ILE A 101 -2.29 11.35 -1.66
N HIS A 102 -2.04 12.66 -1.64
CA HIS A 102 -1.69 13.35 -0.39
C HIS A 102 -2.82 13.33 0.64
N GLU A 103 -4.09 13.44 0.21
CA GLU A 103 -5.23 13.26 1.11
C GLU A 103 -5.27 11.84 1.71
N ASP A 104 -4.98 10.82 0.91
CA ASP A 104 -4.94 9.42 1.36
C ASP A 104 -3.79 9.21 2.37
N ASP A 105 -2.61 9.80 2.12
CA ASP A 105 -1.46 9.79 3.05
C ASP A 105 -1.84 10.42 4.40
N GLU A 106 -2.48 11.61 4.39
CA GLU A 106 -2.92 12.29 5.62
C GLU A 106 -3.95 11.49 6.41
N ILE A 107 -4.88 10.80 5.72
CA ILE A 107 -5.87 9.94 6.36
C ILE A 107 -5.18 8.78 7.06
N ALA A 108 -4.24 8.11 6.36
CA ALA A 108 -3.49 7.00 6.90
C ALA A 108 -2.65 7.40 8.12
N GLU A 109 -1.94 8.54 8.04
CA GLU A 109 -1.15 9.04 9.16
C GLU A 109 -2.00 9.25 10.41
N LYS A 110 -3.17 9.89 10.26
CA LYS A 110 -4.09 10.18 11.38
C LYS A 110 -4.76 8.91 11.91
N ALA A 111 -5.18 8.01 11.03
CA ALA A 111 -5.84 6.77 11.43
C ALA A 111 -4.92 5.85 12.23
N LEU A 112 -3.63 5.79 11.86
CA LEU A 112 -2.62 4.95 12.51
C LEU A 112 -2.06 5.52 13.83
N GLU A 113 -2.53 6.70 14.25
CA GLU A 113 -2.29 7.23 15.61
C GLU A 113 -3.42 6.89 16.59
N LEU A 114 -4.54 6.34 16.10
CA LEU A 114 -5.66 5.98 16.96
C LEU A 114 -5.32 4.71 17.77
N PRO A 115 -5.64 4.65 19.07
CA PRO A 115 -5.32 3.49 19.92
C PRO A 115 -5.86 2.14 19.42
N LEU A 116 -6.89 2.17 18.57
CA LEU A 116 -7.54 0.99 17.98
C LEU A 116 -6.73 0.27 16.89
N CYS A 117 -5.68 0.89 16.33
CA CYS A 117 -4.90 0.29 15.23
C CYS A 117 -3.73 -0.60 15.68
N TRP A 118 -3.66 -0.88 16.99
CA TRP A 118 -2.69 -1.74 17.65
C TRP A 118 -3.41 -2.76 18.54
N ASP A 119 -4.41 -3.45 18.00
CA ASP A 119 -5.01 -4.61 18.69
C ASP A 119 -4.53 -5.91 18.01
N ASP A 120 -4.29 -6.96 18.80
CA ASP A 120 -3.54 -8.18 18.43
C ASP A 120 -4.22 -9.05 17.33
N ASP A 121 -5.41 -8.66 16.85
CA ASP A 121 -6.30 -9.48 16.01
C ASP A 121 -6.38 -9.05 14.52
N HIS A 122 -5.46 -8.22 14.02
CA HIS A 122 -5.51 -7.77 12.62
C HIS A 122 -5.08 -8.86 11.61
N ALA A 123 -5.81 -8.97 10.49
CA ALA A 123 -5.49 -9.89 9.39
C ALA A 123 -4.14 -9.52 8.75
N PHE A 124 -3.14 -10.36 8.96
CA PHE A 124 -1.80 -10.19 8.39
C PHE A 124 -1.80 -10.60 6.91
N ILE A 125 -1.23 -9.76 6.03
CA ILE A 125 -0.86 -10.15 4.67
C ILE A 125 0.66 -10.14 4.57
N GLU A 126 1.29 -11.22 5.02
CA GLU A 126 2.75 -11.33 4.98
C GLU A 126 3.23 -11.56 3.54
N LEU A 127 3.64 -10.50 2.86
CA LEU A 127 4.26 -10.61 1.54
C LEU A 127 5.78 -10.65 1.70
N THR A 128 6.45 -11.43 0.86
CA THR A 128 7.91 -11.40 0.74
C THR A 128 8.25 -10.78 -0.61
N LEU A 129 9.19 -9.83 -0.59
CA LEU A 129 9.68 -9.09 -1.77
C LEU A 129 10.75 -9.87 -2.54
#